data_AF-A0A1B7TH14-F1
#
_entry.id   AF-A0A1B7TH14-F1
#
_cell.length_a   1.000
_cell.length_b   1.000
_cell.length_c   1.000
_cell.angle_alpha   90.00
_cell.angle_beta   90.00
_cell.angle_gamma   90.00
#
_symmetry.space_group_name_H-M   'P 1'
#
loop_
_entity.id
_entity.type
_entity.pdbx_description
1 polymer ?
#
loop_
_entity_poly.entity_id
_entity_poly.type
_entity_poly.pdbx_seq_one_letter_code
_entity_poly.pdbx_strand_id
1 'polypeptide(L)'
;MNSDNDLLGGENDANLINIDVNENEIHTLILAQGDEWILDLRSDQNLYITVQTGMCEVFGIELANNIEYLFNSQDKMVLFAVEACEILYRTNKTLLKQFPECIIKNDPNILAIYSIALKLAQKRLGNLRGPRVLIIGDSKAGKSSLAKTLLSYAVKMITSSNSPIFVNLDPSKGIFTLPGPVSATVVDDNLQVENPMWGESTISSTHPLVPVFQPLVKQFGFEEIDRYNYDFYLRQVDSLAEDVVELINESFHSNRTGIIVDTP
;
A
#
# COMPACT_ATOMS: atom_id res chain seq x y z
N MET A 1 -29.46 -41.14 2.60
CA MET A 1 -30.75 -41.03 1.91
C MET A 1 -31.16 -39.57 1.99
N ASN A 2 -31.16 -38.90 0.83
CA ASN A 2 -31.79 -37.63 0.39
C ASN A 2 -32.30 -36.64 1.44
N SER A 3 -32.25 -35.33 1.26
CA SER A 3 -31.70 -34.36 0.28
C SER A 3 -32.14 -32.99 0.81
N ASP A 4 -31.70 -31.91 0.14
CA ASP A 4 -32.15 -30.50 0.22
C ASP A 4 -31.02 -29.60 0.77
N ASN A 5 -30.05 -29.21 -0.07
CA ASN A 5 -30.05 -28.05 -0.98
C ASN A 5 -30.37 -26.72 -0.27
N ASP A 6 -29.31 -25.99 0.08
CA ASP A 6 -29.29 -24.53 -0.04
C ASP A 6 -27.95 -24.11 -0.66
N LEU A 7 -28.05 -23.76 -1.95
CA LEU A 7 -27.02 -23.21 -2.82
C LEU A 7 -27.25 -21.70 -2.93
N LEU A 8 -26.43 -20.89 -2.26
CA LEU A 8 -26.19 -19.47 -2.58
C LEU A 8 -24.79 -19.16 -2.00
N GLY A 9 -23.71 -19.33 -2.77
CA GLY A 9 -23.27 -18.35 -3.75
C GLY A 9 -21.77 -18.10 -3.55
N GLY A 10 -20.98 -19.18 -3.56
CA GLY A 10 -19.54 -19.09 -3.75
C GLY A 10 -19.29 -19.01 -5.25
N GLU A 11 -18.94 -17.82 -5.75
CA GLU A 11 -18.40 -17.73 -7.10
C GLU A 11 -17.13 -18.59 -7.16
N ASN A 12 -17.19 -19.59 -8.03
CA ASN A 12 -16.15 -20.56 -8.25
C ASN A 12 -14.92 -19.87 -8.86
N ASP A 13 -13.89 -19.62 -8.06
CA ASP A 13 -12.51 -19.36 -8.53
C ASP A 13 -11.93 -20.52 -9.38
N ALA A 14 -12.64 -21.65 -9.46
CA ALA A 14 -12.18 -22.87 -10.11
C ALA A 14 -12.32 -22.91 -11.65
N ASN A 15 -12.82 -21.87 -12.32
CA ASN A 15 -13.05 -21.91 -13.78
C ASN A 15 -12.41 -20.78 -14.60
N LEU A 16 -11.53 -19.97 -14.02
CA LEU A 16 -10.70 -19.05 -14.80
C LEU A 16 -9.50 -19.82 -15.36
N ILE A 17 -9.63 -20.31 -16.59
CA ILE A 17 -8.56 -20.96 -17.32
C ILE A 17 -7.33 -20.03 -17.28
N ASN A 18 -6.22 -20.51 -16.69
CA ASN A 18 -4.91 -19.89 -16.81
C ASN A 18 -4.43 -20.09 -18.24
N ILE A 19 -4.86 -19.20 -19.12
CA ILE A 19 -4.32 -19.11 -20.46
C ILE A 19 -3.00 -18.38 -20.30
N ASP A 20 -1.91 -19.14 -20.39
CA ASP A 20 -0.57 -18.57 -20.48
C ASP A 20 -0.50 -17.73 -21.77
N VAL A 21 -0.08 -16.48 -21.61
CA VAL A 21 0.08 -15.52 -22.71
C VAL A 21 1.58 -15.42 -23.00
N ASN A 22 1.92 -15.06 -24.24
CA ASN A 22 3.30 -14.79 -24.59
C ASN A 22 3.81 -13.58 -23.79
N GLU A 23 4.64 -13.82 -22.78
CA GLU A 23 5.19 -12.81 -21.86
C GLU A 23 6.03 -11.73 -22.56
N ASN A 24 6.43 -11.98 -23.82
CA ASN A 24 7.17 -11.04 -24.65
C ASN A 24 6.26 -10.12 -25.50
N GLU A 25 4.95 -10.35 -25.53
CA GLU A 25 4.01 -9.48 -26.24
C GLU A 25 3.81 -8.20 -25.42
N ILE A 26 4.17 -7.07 -26.03
CA ILE A 26 4.03 -5.75 -25.41
C ILE A 26 2.72 -5.15 -25.88
N HIS A 27 1.87 -4.80 -24.92
CA HIS A 27 0.63 -4.09 -25.15
C HIS A 27 0.77 -2.62 -24.77
N THR A 28 0.13 -1.74 -25.55
CA THR A 28 0.07 -0.31 -25.26
C THR A 28 -1.31 0.05 -24.72
N LEU A 29 -1.36 0.75 -23.59
CA LEU A 29 -2.55 1.29 -22.96
C LEU A 29 -2.42 2.81 -22.86
N ILE A 30 -3.46 3.52 -23.30
CA ILE A 30 -3.59 4.96 -23.05
C ILE A 30 -4.58 5.14 -21.90
N LEU A 31 -4.09 5.63 -20.76
CA LEU A 31 -4.91 5.90 -19.58
C LEU A 31 -5.16 7.42 -19.50
N ALA A 32 -6.42 7.84 -19.51
CA ALA A 32 -6.75 9.25 -19.46
C ALA A 32 -6.50 9.83 -18.05
N GLN A 33 -6.27 11.14 -17.98
CA GLN A 33 -6.13 11.83 -16.70
C GLN A 33 -7.39 11.61 -15.84
N GLY A 34 -7.20 11.23 -14.59
CA GLY A 34 -8.29 10.97 -13.65
C GLY A 34 -8.84 9.53 -13.68
N ASP A 35 -8.39 8.71 -14.62
CA ASP A 35 -8.79 7.31 -14.71
C ASP A 35 -7.88 6.40 -13.86
N GLU A 36 -8.46 5.32 -13.36
CA GLU A 36 -7.78 4.28 -12.59
C GLU A 36 -7.81 2.96 -13.35
N TRP A 37 -6.68 2.28 -13.41
CA TRP A 37 -6.57 0.90 -13.87
C TRP A 37 -6.50 -0.04 -12.66
N ILE A 38 -7.58 -0.81 -12.46
CA ILE A 38 -7.65 -1.86 -11.46
C ILE A 38 -6.88 -3.09 -11.95
N LEU A 39 -5.93 -3.52 -11.15
CA LEU A 39 -5.09 -4.68 -11.41
C LEU A 39 -5.35 -5.72 -10.32
N ASP A 40 -5.82 -6.87 -10.77
CA ASP A 40 -6.06 -8.06 -9.96
C ASP A 40 -5.26 -9.19 -10.60
N LEU A 41 -4.20 -9.62 -9.92
CA LEU A 41 -3.20 -10.56 -10.44
C LEU A 41 -3.44 -11.94 -9.85
N ARG A 42 -3.37 -12.96 -10.70
CA ARG A 42 -3.46 -14.36 -10.28
C ARG A 42 -2.19 -14.78 -9.54
N SER A 43 -2.27 -15.91 -8.83
CA SER A 43 -1.08 -16.59 -8.31
C SER A 43 -0.09 -16.86 -9.44
N ASP A 44 1.20 -16.59 -9.19
CA ASP A 44 2.30 -16.74 -10.15
C ASP A 44 2.14 -15.92 -11.45
N GLN A 45 1.32 -14.86 -11.44
CA GLN A 45 1.26 -13.90 -12.53
C GLN A 45 2.32 -12.82 -12.35
N ASN A 46 3.11 -12.60 -13.40
CA ASN A 46 4.03 -11.50 -13.53
C ASN A 46 3.40 -10.47 -14.46
N LEU A 47 3.37 -9.22 -14.02
CA LEU A 47 2.95 -8.08 -14.81
C LEU A 47 4.07 -7.05 -14.81
N TYR A 48 4.59 -6.75 -15.98
CA TYR A 48 5.58 -5.71 -16.15
C TYR A 48 4.90 -4.47 -16.70
N ILE A 49 5.17 -3.33 -16.10
CA ILE A 49 4.60 -2.03 -16.47
C ILE A 49 5.75 -1.06 -16.70
N THR A 50 5.72 -0.37 -17.85
CA THR A 50 6.62 0.74 -18.16
C THR A 50 5.79 1.95 -18.57
N VAL A 51 5.97 3.07 -17.88
CA VAL A 51 5.35 4.33 -18.27
C VAL A 51 6.24 5.00 -19.31
N GLN A 52 5.71 5.27 -20.51
CA GLN A 52 6.47 5.94 -21.58
C GLN A 52 6.38 7.46 -21.43
N THR A 53 5.14 7.95 -21.26
CA THR A 53 4.85 9.38 -21.13
C THR A 53 3.73 9.60 -20.11
N GLY A 54 3.69 10.79 -19.51
CA GLY A 54 2.71 11.17 -18.49
C GLY A 54 3.22 10.98 -17.06
N MET A 55 2.28 11.01 -16.11
CA MET A 55 2.50 10.78 -14.68
C MET A 55 1.40 9.87 -14.13
N CYS A 56 1.79 8.69 -13.66
CA CYS A 56 0.90 7.80 -12.93
C CYS A 56 1.51 7.35 -11.61
N GLU A 57 0.62 6.95 -10.70
CA GLU A 57 1.00 6.52 -9.37
C GLU A 57 0.27 5.25 -8.93
N VAL A 58 0.92 4.53 -8.03
CA VAL A 58 0.35 3.36 -7.32
C VAL A 58 0.41 3.69 -5.84
N PHE A 59 -0.76 3.86 -5.21
CA PHE A 59 -0.89 4.27 -3.80
C PHE A 59 -0.03 5.50 -3.44
N GLY A 60 -0.09 6.54 -4.28
CA GLY A 60 0.65 7.80 -4.10
C GLY A 60 2.15 7.76 -4.48
N ILE A 61 2.68 6.58 -4.84
CA ILE A 61 4.06 6.40 -5.31
C ILE A 61 4.09 6.61 -6.81
N GLU A 62 4.87 7.57 -7.28
CA GLU A 62 4.99 7.87 -8.71
C GLU A 62 5.88 6.85 -9.41
N LEU A 63 5.45 6.39 -10.59
CA LEU A 63 6.25 5.53 -11.46
C LEU A 63 7.11 6.39 -12.38
N ALA A 64 8.41 6.14 -12.39
CA ALA A 64 9.34 6.88 -13.24
C ALA A 64 9.22 6.43 -14.70
N ASN A 65 9.28 7.40 -15.62
CA ASN A 65 9.20 7.13 -17.04
C ASN A 65 10.40 6.32 -17.53
N ASN A 66 10.14 5.39 -18.45
CA ASN A 66 11.12 4.48 -19.06
C ASN A 66 11.80 3.52 -18.08
N ILE A 67 11.20 3.30 -16.91
CA ILE A 67 11.60 2.24 -15.97
C ILE A 67 10.55 1.13 -16.03
N GLU A 68 11.02 -0.11 -16.17
CA GLU A 68 10.16 -1.29 -16.10
C GLU A 68 10.01 -1.73 -14.64
N TYR A 69 8.76 -1.83 -14.19
CA TYR A 69 8.40 -2.31 -12.86
C TYR A 69 7.73 -3.68 -12.97
N LEU A 70 8.12 -4.62 -12.12
CA LEU A 70 7.59 -5.97 -12.00
C LEU A 70 6.63 -6.06 -10.81
N PHE A 71 5.37 -6.36 -11.12
CA PHE A 71 4.33 -6.68 -10.15
C PHE A 71 4.01 -8.17 -10.22
N ASN A 72 4.08 -8.81 -9.06
CA ASN A 72 3.81 -10.25 -8.91
C ASN A 72 2.44 -10.44 -8.24
N SER A 73 2.05 -11.69 -7.91
CA SER A 73 0.84 -12.00 -7.15
C SER A 73 0.84 -11.31 -5.78
N GLN A 74 0.32 -10.08 -5.76
CA GLN A 74 0.13 -9.23 -4.60
C GLN A 74 -1.36 -9.00 -4.39
N ASP A 75 -1.70 -8.33 -3.30
CA ASP A 75 -3.02 -7.75 -3.12
C ASP A 75 -3.39 -6.85 -4.30
N LYS A 76 -4.70 -6.79 -4.59
CA LYS A 76 -5.29 -5.95 -5.62
C LYS A 76 -4.69 -4.53 -5.61
N MET A 77 -4.12 -4.12 -6.72
CA MET A 77 -3.48 -2.82 -6.88
C MET A 77 -4.26 -1.92 -7.85
N VAL A 78 -4.04 -0.61 -7.73
CA VAL A 78 -4.67 0.39 -8.59
C VAL A 78 -3.60 1.33 -9.10
N LEU A 79 -3.52 1.49 -10.42
CA LEU A 79 -2.67 2.47 -11.08
C LEU A 79 -3.53 3.67 -11.47
N PHE A 80 -3.22 4.83 -10.91
CA PHE A 80 -3.95 6.06 -11.13
C PHE A 80 -3.18 6.99 -12.07
N ALA A 81 -3.85 7.51 -13.10
CA ALA A 81 -3.30 8.51 -14.01
C ALA A 81 -3.52 9.94 -13.47
N VAL A 82 -2.47 10.52 -12.86
CA VAL A 82 -2.47 11.91 -12.41
C VAL A 82 -2.51 12.86 -13.61
N GLU A 83 -1.76 12.50 -14.64
CA GLU A 83 -1.82 13.07 -15.99
C GLU A 83 -2.14 11.95 -16.99
N ALA A 84 -2.52 12.28 -18.22
CA ALA A 84 -2.74 11.26 -19.24
C ALA A 84 -1.43 10.51 -19.51
N CYS A 85 -1.46 9.17 -19.45
CA CYS A 85 -0.28 8.33 -19.56
C CYS A 85 -0.36 7.37 -20.74
N GLU A 86 0.78 7.16 -21.39
CA GLU A 86 1.02 6.02 -22.28
C GLU A 86 1.79 4.95 -21.52
N ILE A 87 1.18 3.79 -21.34
CA ILE A 87 1.69 2.69 -20.54
C ILE A 87 1.94 1.50 -21.46
N LEU A 88 3.14 0.95 -21.41
CA LEU A 88 3.45 -0.36 -21.98
C LEU A 88 3.34 -1.40 -20.88
N TYR A 89 2.65 -2.50 -21.16
CA TYR A 89 2.60 -3.62 -20.24
C TYR A 89 2.78 -4.95 -20.96
N ARG A 90 3.34 -5.92 -20.24
CA ARG A 90 3.46 -7.31 -20.67
C ARG A 90 3.18 -8.23 -19.50
N THR A 91 2.56 -9.38 -19.74
CA THR A 91 2.20 -10.32 -18.68
C THR A 91 2.24 -11.76 -19.20
N ASN A 92 2.58 -12.68 -18.31
CA ASN A 92 2.61 -14.11 -18.62
C ASN A 92 1.22 -14.78 -18.58
N LYS A 93 0.18 -14.10 -18.07
CA LYS A 93 -1.19 -14.64 -17.97
C LYS A 93 -2.22 -13.58 -18.34
N THR A 94 -3.40 -14.00 -18.80
CA THR A 94 -4.51 -13.09 -19.06
C THR A 94 -4.93 -12.35 -17.79
N LEU A 95 -5.15 -11.03 -17.88
CA LEU A 95 -5.71 -10.23 -16.78
C LEU A 95 -7.06 -10.79 -16.32
N LEU A 96 -7.31 -10.76 -15.01
CA LEU A 96 -8.59 -11.18 -14.44
C LEU A 96 -9.76 -10.33 -14.93
N LYS A 97 -9.57 -9.00 -14.91
CA LYS A 97 -10.50 -8.03 -15.49
C LYS A 97 -9.97 -7.55 -16.82
N GLN A 98 -10.72 -7.80 -17.89
CA GLN A 98 -10.34 -7.36 -19.22
C GLN A 98 -10.75 -5.89 -19.46
N PHE A 99 -10.11 -5.26 -20.44
CA PHE A 99 -10.51 -3.94 -20.89
C PHE A 99 -11.90 -4.01 -21.57
N PRO A 100 -12.79 -3.03 -21.33
CA PRO A 100 -12.60 -1.80 -20.56
C PRO A 100 -13.00 -1.88 -19.07
N GLU A 101 -13.44 -3.03 -18.57
CA GLU A 101 -14.01 -3.19 -17.21
C GLU A 101 -13.02 -2.97 -16.08
N CYS A 102 -11.72 -3.13 -16.36
CA CYS A 102 -10.65 -2.83 -15.42
C CYS A 102 -10.36 -1.32 -15.26
N ILE A 103 -11.03 -0.44 -16.02
CA ILE A 103 -10.84 1.01 -15.92
C ILE A 103 -12.01 1.66 -15.17
N ILE A 104 -11.72 2.36 -14.08
CA ILE A 104 -12.66 3.26 -13.41
C ILE A 104 -12.39 4.67 -13.91
N LYS A 105 -13.45 5.35 -14.37
CA LYS A 105 -13.34 6.73 -14.85
C LYS A 105 -13.68 7.71 -13.76
N ASN A 106 -12.77 8.65 -13.48
CA ASN A 106 -12.97 9.75 -12.53
C ASN A 106 -13.59 9.32 -11.19
N ASP A 107 -12.91 8.44 -10.44
CA ASP A 107 -13.41 8.04 -9.12
C ASP A 107 -13.47 9.26 -8.17
N PRO A 108 -14.67 9.64 -7.65
CA PRO A 108 -14.78 10.73 -6.68
C PRO A 108 -13.99 10.49 -5.38
N ASN A 109 -13.68 9.22 -5.04
CA ASN A 109 -12.89 8.87 -3.86
C ASN A 109 -11.47 9.43 -3.95
N ILE A 110 -10.90 9.51 -5.16
CA ILE A 110 -9.57 10.08 -5.38
C ILE A 110 -9.53 11.53 -4.89
N LEU A 111 -10.52 12.34 -5.28
CA LEU A 111 -10.61 13.73 -4.84
C LEU A 111 -10.74 13.84 -3.32
N ALA A 112 -11.49 12.94 -2.68
CA ALA A 112 -11.60 12.88 -1.24
C ALA A 112 -10.24 12.59 -0.57
N ILE A 113 -9.50 11.59 -1.06
CA ILE A 113 -8.16 11.23 -0.55
C ILE A 113 -7.18 12.39 -0.70
N TYR A 114 -7.14 13.03 -1.87
CA TYR A 114 -6.32 14.22 -2.12
C TYR A 114 -6.67 15.36 -1.15
N SER A 115 -7.97 15.61 -0.92
CA SER A 115 -8.41 16.65 0.02
C SER A 115 -7.95 16.39 1.45
N ILE A 116 -7.97 15.12 1.89
CA ILE A 116 -7.47 14.69 3.20
C ILE A 116 -5.95 14.92 3.27
N ALA A 117 -5.20 14.46 2.26
CA ALA A 117 -3.76 14.63 2.20
C ALA A 117 -3.33 16.10 2.29
N LEU A 118 -3.98 16.97 1.52
CA LEU A 118 -3.76 18.43 1.57
C LEU A 118 -4.09 19.01 2.95
N LYS A 119 -5.17 18.56 3.59
CA LYS A 119 -5.54 19.04 4.93
C LYS A 119 -4.52 18.62 5.99
N LEU A 120 -3.99 17.39 5.90
CA LEU A 120 -2.93 16.90 6.77
C LEU A 120 -1.63 17.68 6.55
N ALA A 121 -1.27 17.97 5.30
CA ALA A 121 -0.12 18.81 4.97
C ALA A 121 -0.26 20.22 5.57
N GLN A 122 -1.43 20.85 5.45
CA GLN A 122 -1.71 22.15 6.09
C GLN A 122 -1.52 22.10 7.62
N LYS A 123 -2.02 21.04 8.27
CA LYS A 123 -1.86 20.85 9.73
C LYS A 123 -0.40 20.69 10.15
N ARG A 124 0.45 20.09 9.32
CA ARG A 124 1.91 19.94 9.58
C ARG A 124 2.66 21.27 9.48
N LEU A 125 2.22 22.16 8.59
CA LEU A 125 2.84 23.49 8.43
C LEU A 125 2.49 24.45 9.57
N GLY A 126 1.25 24.39 10.05
CA GLY A 126 0.73 25.36 11.03
C GLY A 126 0.96 25.03 12.51
N ASN A 127 1.42 23.81 12.84
CA ASN A 127 1.55 23.35 14.22
C ASN A 127 2.97 22.90 14.56
N LEU A 128 3.31 22.98 15.85
CA LEU A 128 4.56 22.43 16.39
C LEU A 128 4.58 20.89 16.39
N ARG A 129 3.40 20.26 16.35
CA ARG A 129 3.21 18.81 16.32
C ARG A 129 2.42 18.43 15.07
N GLY A 130 2.85 17.38 14.40
CA GLY A 130 2.18 16.81 13.24
C GLY A 130 0.85 16.14 13.61
N PRO A 131 -0.02 15.92 12.62
CA PRO A 131 -1.27 15.19 12.83
C PRO A 131 -0.99 13.73 13.19
N ARG A 132 -1.78 13.18 14.11
CA ARG A 132 -1.80 11.75 14.45
C ARG A 132 -3.13 11.20 13.95
N VAL A 133 -3.08 10.35 12.94
CA VAL A 133 -4.26 9.89 12.19
C VAL A 133 -4.46 8.41 12.49
N LEU A 134 -5.64 8.05 12.98
CA LEU A 134 -6.08 6.67 13.14
C LEU A 134 -7.09 6.35 12.04
N ILE A 135 -6.81 5.33 11.23
CA ILE A 135 -7.70 4.88 10.16
C ILE A 135 -8.52 3.71 10.69
N ILE A 136 -9.84 3.84 10.65
CA ILE A 136 -10.79 2.83 11.13
C ILE A 136 -11.79 2.49 10.02
N GLY A 137 -12.29 1.26 10.04
CA GLY A 137 -13.27 0.79 9.07
C GLY A 137 -13.36 -0.73 9.05
N ASP A 138 -14.33 -1.24 8.31
CA ASP A 138 -14.60 -2.66 8.21
C ASP A 138 -13.46 -3.45 7.54
N SER A 139 -13.56 -4.78 7.61
CA SER A 139 -12.66 -5.66 6.87
C SER A 139 -12.75 -5.36 5.36
N LYS A 140 -11.59 -5.28 4.70
CA LYS A 140 -11.46 -5.00 3.25
C LYS A 140 -12.02 -3.63 2.79
N ALA A 141 -12.21 -2.66 3.69
CA ALA A 141 -12.64 -1.30 3.34
C ALA A 141 -11.55 -0.43 2.66
N GLY A 142 -10.35 -0.97 2.43
CA GLY A 142 -9.23 -0.22 1.82
C GLY A 142 -8.40 0.60 2.82
N LYS A 143 -8.44 0.27 4.11
CA LYS A 143 -7.69 0.98 5.18
C LYS A 143 -6.19 1.08 4.89
N SER A 144 -5.56 -0.04 4.59
CA SER A 144 -4.12 -0.10 4.30
C SER A 144 -3.76 0.61 2.99
N SER A 145 -4.63 0.57 1.98
CA SER A 145 -4.46 1.34 0.73
C SER A 145 -4.51 2.85 1.00
N LEU A 146 -5.48 3.30 1.80
CA LEU A 146 -5.56 4.70 2.23
C LEU A 146 -4.33 5.10 3.05
N ALA A 147 -3.90 4.25 3.97
CA ALA A 147 -2.73 4.49 4.80
C ALA A 147 -1.46 4.62 3.96
N LYS A 148 -1.23 3.70 3.00
CA LYS A 148 -0.12 3.74 2.05
C LYS A 148 -0.14 5.02 1.22
N THR A 149 -1.29 5.40 0.67
CA THR A 149 -1.43 6.64 -0.13
C THR A 149 -1.13 7.89 0.68
N LEU A 150 -1.72 8.02 1.88
CA LEU A 150 -1.48 9.17 2.75
C LEU A 150 -0.02 9.24 3.24
N LEU A 151 0.61 8.10 3.45
CA LEU A 151 2.03 7.98 3.80
C LEU A 151 2.92 8.41 2.64
N SER A 152 2.71 7.89 1.44
CA SER A 152 3.44 8.27 0.22
C SER A 152 3.34 9.78 -0.04
N TYR A 153 2.16 10.38 0.08
CA TYR A 153 2.00 11.82 -0.04
C TYR A 153 2.67 12.59 1.10
N ALA A 154 2.67 12.08 2.32
CA ALA A 154 3.36 12.73 3.44
C ALA A 154 4.88 12.79 3.23
N VAL A 155 5.46 11.75 2.63
CA VAL A 155 6.88 11.70 2.24
C VAL A 155 7.14 12.70 1.10
N LYS A 156 6.31 12.67 0.03
CA LYS A 156 6.46 13.47 -1.20
C LYS A 156 6.28 14.98 -1.01
N MET A 157 5.28 15.41 -0.24
CA MET A 157 4.75 16.79 -0.31
C MET A 157 5.52 17.86 0.48
N ILE A 158 6.37 17.51 1.44
CA ILE A 158 7.02 18.52 2.29
C ILE A 158 8.50 18.67 1.94
N THR A 159 8.92 19.91 1.72
CA THR A 159 10.27 20.30 1.37
C THR A 159 11.22 20.13 2.56
N SER A 160 12.14 19.16 2.42
CA SER A 160 13.29 18.85 3.29
C SER A 160 12.95 18.22 4.64
N SER A 161 13.48 17.01 4.91
CA SER A 161 13.51 16.31 6.22
C SER A 161 12.15 15.86 6.80
N ASN A 162 11.38 15.10 6.02
CA ASN A 162 10.17 14.43 6.50
C ASN A 162 10.48 13.03 6.98
N SER A 163 9.83 12.66 8.06
CA SER A 163 9.96 11.32 8.61
C SER A 163 8.66 10.91 9.29
N PRO A 164 7.51 10.84 8.56
CA PRO A 164 6.26 10.34 9.13
C PRO A 164 6.48 8.97 9.76
N ILE A 165 5.79 8.74 10.88
CA ILE A 165 5.76 7.42 11.51
C ILE A 165 4.52 6.69 11.00
N PHE A 166 4.72 5.55 10.36
CA PHE A 166 3.64 4.61 10.04
C PHE A 166 3.55 3.57 11.16
N VAL A 167 2.34 3.29 11.64
CA VAL A 167 2.08 2.28 12.66
C VAL A 167 1.10 1.26 12.09
N ASN A 168 1.51 -0.01 12.03
CA ASN A 168 0.66 -1.13 11.68
C ASN A 168 0.21 -1.84 12.95
N LEU A 169 -1.09 -1.78 13.24
CA LEU A 169 -1.72 -2.49 14.35
C LEU A 169 -2.42 -3.78 13.92
N ASP A 170 -2.31 -4.18 12.64
CA ASP A 170 -2.86 -5.42 12.09
C ASP A 170 -1.76 -6.48 11.94
N PRO A 171 -1.68 -7.48 12.85
CA PRO A 171 -0.67 -8.53 12.79
C PRO A 171 -0.77 -9.43 11.56
N SER A 172 -1.93 -9.47 10.89
CA SER A 172 -2.10 -10.27 9.68
C SER A 172 -1.34 -9.68 8.48
N LYS A 173 -0.99 -8.38 8.53
CA LYS A 173 -0.25 -7.69 7.46
C LYS A 173 1.22 -7.52 7.81
N GLY A 174 2.10 -8.09 7.00
CA GLY A 174 3.55 -7.93 7.11
C GLY A 174 4.06 -6.65 6.42
N ILE A 175 3.85 -5.49 7.04
CA ILE A 175 4.33 -4.20 6.49
C ILE A 175 5.69 -3.85 7.13
N PHE A 176 6.72 -3.66 6.30
CA PHE A 176 8.15 -3.50 6.67
C PHE A 176 8.79 -4.63 7.49
N THR A 177 8.01 -5.62 7.92
CA THR A 177 8.41 -6.79 8.72
C THR A 177 7.52 -7.98 8.35
N LEU A 178 7.91 -9.19 8.76
CA LEU A 178 7.11 -10.40 8.55
C LEU A 178 5.74 -10.30 9.24
N PRO A 179 4.72 -11.08 8.81
CA PRO A 179 3.44 -11.18 9.52
C PRO A 179 3.58 -11.69 10.96
N GLY A 180 2.64 -11.31 11.83
CA GLY A 180 2.58 -11.68 13.24
C GLY A 180 2.91 -10.60 14.28
N PRO A 181 3.62 -9.49 13.99
CA PRO A 181 3.83 -8.41 14.94
C PRO A 181 2.93 -7.19 14.68
N VAL A 182 2.83 -6.32 15.68
CA VAL A 182 2.49 -4.91 15.47
C VAL A 182 3.78 -4.11 15.36
N SER A 183 3.81 -3.11 14.48
CA SER A 183 5.05 -2.39 14.15
C SER A 183 4.85 -0.89 13.99
N ALA A 184 5.93 -0.14 14.19
CA ALA A 184 6.02 1.28 13.88
C ALA A 184 7.31 1.58 13.11
N THR A 185 7.22 2.30 12.00
CA THR A 185 8.36 2.56 11.11
C THR A 185 8.43 4.05 10.80
N VAL A 186 9.62 4.62 10.94
CA VAL A 186 9.92 5.96 10.40
C VAL A 186 10.15 5.81 8.91
N VAL A 187 9.39 6.55 8.10
CA VAL A 187 9.48 6.50 6.64
C VAL A 187 10.00 7.83 6.14
N ASP A 188 11.30 7.91 5.87
CA ASP A 188 12.02 9.12 5.47
C ASP A 188 12.40 9.17 3.98
N ASP A 189 12.07 8.10 3.24
CA ASP A 189 12.28 7.96 1.81
C ASP A 189 11.06 7.28 1.14
N ASN A 190 11.05 7.24 -0.18
CA ASN A 190 9.96 6.68 -0.97
C ASN A 190 9.76 5.20 -0.68
N LEU A 191 8.50 4.79 -0.63
CA LEU A 191 8.11 3.39 -0.53
C LEU A 191 8.48 2.64 -1.82
N GLN A 192 8.77 1.35 -1.69
CA GLN A 192 9.03 0.48 -2.82
C GLN A 192 7.70 0.03 -3.44
N VAL A 193 7.44 0.44 -4.68
CA VAL A 193 6.16 0.19 -5.35
C VAL A 193 5.94 -1.29 -5.68
N GLU A 194 7.01 -2.01 -6.03
CA GLU A 194 7.00 -3.43 -6.38
C GLU A 194 6.95 -4.35 -5.15
N ASN A 195 7.20 -3.82 -3.94
CA ASN A 195 7.28 -4.63 -2.74
C ASN A 195 5.92 -4.62 -1.99
N PRO A 196 5.27 -5.78 -1.79
CA PRO A 196 4.00 -5.85 -1.05
C PRO A 196 4.16 -5.42 0.42
N MET A 197 5.37 -5.53 0.98
CA MET A 197 5.70 -5.10 2.34
C MET A 197 6.02 -3.59 2.42
N TRP A 198 5.88 -2.87 1.30
CA TRP A 198 6.13 -1.42 1.12
C TRP A 198 7.60 -0.98 1.18
N GLY A 199 8.48 -1.90 1.59
CA GLY A 199 9.92 -1.68 1.65
C GLY A 199 10.61 -2.81 2.40
N GLU A 200 11.93 -2.75 2.44
CA GLU A 200 12.77 -3.73 3.12
C GLU A 200 13.38 -3.16 4.40
N SER A 201 13.66 -4.04 5.37
CA SER A 201 14.43 -3.67 6.55
C SER A 201 15.92 -3.49 6.21
N THR A 202 16.64 -2.70 7.00
CA THR A 202 18.08 -2.45 6.79
C THR A 202 18.89 -3.73 6.68
N ILE A 203 19.64 -3.87 5.59
CA ILE A 203 20.59 -4.96 5.33
C ILE A 203 22.04 -4.49 5.55
N SER A 204 22.94 -5.43 5.82
CA SER A 204 24.37 -5.13 6.07
C SER A 204 25.11 -4.59 4.83
N SER A 205 24.59 -4.86 3.63
CA SER A 205 25.11 -4.33 2.37
C SER A 205 24.28 -3.14 1.91
N THR A 206 24.89 -1.96 1.81
CA THR A 206 24.24 -0.77 1.26
C THR A 206 24.14 -0.88 -0.27
N HIS A 207 22.98 -1.26 -0.80
CA HIS A 207 22.64 -0.93 -2.18
C HIS A 207 22.09 0.51 -2.19
N PRO A 208 22.82 1.51 -2.71
CA PRO A 208 22.51 2.93 -2.49
C PRO A 208 21.23 3.41 -3.19
N LEU A 209 20.60 2.55 -4.01
CA LEU A 209 19.43 2.89 -4.82
C LEU A 209 18.11 2.33 -4.27
N VAL A 210 18.16 1.50 -3.22
CA VAL A 210 16.96 0.88 -2.65
C VAL A 210 16.76 1.40 -1.23
N PRO A 211 15.69 2.17 -0.97
CA PRO A 211 15.38 2.64 0.37
C PRO A 211 15.15 1.48 1.33
N VAL A 212 15.72 1.57 2.52
CA VAL A 212 15.58 0.59 3.60
C VAL A 212 15.11 1.28 4.88
N PHE A 213 14.29 0.58 5.66
CA PHE A 213 13.64 1.14 6.84
C PHE A 213 14.02 0.40 8.12
N GLN A 214 13.83 1.05 9.27
CA GLN A 214 14.10 0.48 10.59
C GLN A 214 12.80 0.43 11.41
N PRO A 215 12.05 -0.69 11.34
CA PRO A 215 10.82 -0.84 12.11
C PRO A 215 11.09 -1.16 13.58
N LEU A 216 10.32 -0.54 14.47
CA LEU A 216 10.09 -1.00 15.84
C LEU A 216 9.04 -2.11 15.79
N VAL A 217 9.34 -3.28 16.36
CA VAL A 217 8.51 -4.49 16.21
C VAL A 217 8.17 -5.07 17.58
N LYS A 218 6.88 -5.29 17.83
CA LYS A 218 6.37 -5.99 19.02
C LYS A 218 5.67 -7.27 18.58
N GLN A 219 6.24 -8.41 18.94
CA GLN A 219 5.78 -9.70 18.46
C GLN A 219 4.48 -10.11 19.16
N PHE A 220 3.40 -10.24 18.38
CA PHE A 220 2.15 -10.84 18.85
C PHE A 220 2.12 -12.34 18.55
N GLY A 221 2.56 -12.76 17.37
CA GLY A 221 2.78 -14.16 16.98
C GLY A 221 1.56 -14.88 16.40
N PHE A 222 0.40 -14.24 16.36
CA PHE A 222 -0.83 -14.81 15.80
C PHE A 222 -1.42 -13.88 14.74
N GLU A 223 -2.12 -14.46 13.76
CA GLU A 223 -2.76 -13.70 12.67
C GLU A 223 -4.10 -13.07 13.10
N GLU A 224 -4.84 -13.75 14.00
CA GLU A 224 -6.17 -13.30 14.45
C GLU A 224 -6.11 -12.73 15.87
N ILE A 225 -6.51 -11.47 16.06
CA ILE A 225 -6.41 -10.82 17.36
C ILE A 225 -7.43 -11.42 18.35
N ASP A 226 -8.69 -11.52 17.93
CA ASP A 226 -9.81 -11.89 18.81
C ASP A 226 -9.80 -13.35 19.23
N ARG A 227 -9.33 -14.25 18.34
CA ARG A 227 -9.37 -15.69 18.57
C ARG A 227 -8.31 -16.16 19.54
N TYR A 228 -7.12 -15.57 19.49
CA TYR A 228 -5.96 -16.09 20.22
C TYR A 228 -5.76 -15.40 21.56
N ASN A 229 -5.50 -14.09 21.58
CA ASN A 229 -5.21 -13.38 22.83
C ASN A 229 -5.31 -11.85 22.72
N TYR A 230 -6.53 -11.32 22.83
CA TYR A 230 -6.77 -9.87 22.77
C TYR A 230 -6.02 -9.09 23.87
N ASP A 231 -5.96 -9.60 25.09
CA ASP A 231 -5.25 -8.92 26.20
C ASP A 231 -3.74 -8.83 25.95
N PHE A 232 -3.14 -9.86 25.37
CA PHE A 232 -1.72 -9.83 25.00
C PHE A 232 -1.46 -8.88 23.84
N TYR A 233 -2.35 -8.84 22.84
CA TYR A 233 -2.30 -7.86 21.76
C TYR A 233 -2.30 -6.43 22.32
N LEU A 234 -3.23 -6.10 23.22
CA LEU A 234 -3.27 -4.78 23.85
C LEU A 234 -1.97 -4.43 24.56
N ARG A 235 -1.35 -5.38 25.28
CA ARG A 235 -0.03 -5.15 25.91
C ARG A 235 1.07 -4.87 24.88
N GLN A 236 1.04 -5.52 23.71
CA GLN A 236 1.98 -5.23 22.64
C GLN A 236 1.74 -3.84 22.04
N VAL A 237 0.48 -3.43 21.87
CA VAL A 237 0.12 -2.08 21.41
C VAL A 237 0.55 -1.01 22.41
N ASP A 238 0.31 -1.22 23.71
CA ASP A 238 0.73 -0.30 24.77
C ASP A 238 2.27 -0.16 24.79
N SER A 239 2.99 -1.29 24.73
CA SER A 239 4.46 -1.27 24.67
C SER A 239 4.98 -0.61 23.39
N LEU A 240 4.31 -0.78 22.25
CA LEU A 240 4.67 -0.07 21.01
C LEU A 240 4.43 1.43 21.13
N ALA A 241 3.34 1.84 21.78
CA ALA A 241 2.98 3.24 21.97
C ALA A 241 4.02 3.95 22.86
N GLU A 242 4.53 3.30 23.91
CA GLU A 242 5.61 3.81 24.75
C GLU A 242 6.87 4.10 23.91
N ASP A 243 7.35 3.11 23.14
CA ASP A 243 8.53 3.28 22.28
C ASP A 243 8.34 4.39 21.22
N VAL A 244 7.14 4.49 20.62
CA VAL A 244 6.82 5.54 19.64
C VAL A 244 6.82 6.93 20.29
N VAL A 245 6.38 7.05 21.54
CA VAL A 245 6.45 8.31 22.27
C VAL A 245 7.90 8.71 22.54
N GLU A 246 8.76 7.77 22.92
CA GLU A 246 10.20 8.02 23.07
C GLU A 246 10.83 8.50 21.76
N LEU A 247 10.57 7.79 20.66
CA LEU A 247 11.04 8.14 19.31
C LEU A 247 10.64 9.55 18.88
N ILE A 248 9.40 9.95 19.18
CA ILE A 248 8.88 11.30 18.85
C ILE A 248 9.52 12.39 19.71
N ASN A 249 9.89 12.07 20.95
CA ASN A 249 10.58 13.02 21.82
C ASN A 249 12.04 13.23 21.39
N GLU A 250 12.67 12.21 20.81
CA GLU A 250 14.04 12.29 20.29
C GLU A 250 14.12 12.97 18.90
N SER A 251 13.16 12.70 18.01
CA SER A 251 13.15 13.22 16.64
C SER A 251 12.16 14.36 16.44
N PHE A 252 12.68 15.59 16.32
CA PHE A 252 11.89 16.77 15.98
C PHE A 252 11.16 16.63 14.63
N HIS A 253 11.83 16.03 13.64
CA HIS A 253 11.25 15.81 12.32
C HIS A 253 10.04 14.88 12.39
N SER A 254 10.17 13.73 13.05
CA SER A 254 9.08 12.76 13.16
C SER A 254 7.89 13.32 13.96
N ASN A 255 8.17 14.10 15.03
CA ASN A 255 7.14 14.77 15.81
C ASN A 255 6.34 15.79 14.97
N ARG A 256 7.03 16.54 14.11
CA ARG A 256 6.41 17.57 13.27
C ARG A 256 5.69 16.97 12.06
N THR A 257 6.17 15.87 11.50
CA THR A 257 5.51 15.23 10.36
C THR A 257 4.28 14.43 10.79
N GLY A 258 4.30 13.80 11.96
CA GLY A 258 3.14 13.13 12.54
C GLY A 258 3.10 11.63 12.31
N ILE A 259 1.95 11.02 12.62
CA ILE A 259 1.76 9.57 12.69
C ILE A 259 0.55 9.16 11.87
N ILE A 260 0.66 8.05 11.14
CA ILE A 260 -0.47 7.37 10.46
C ILE A 260 -0.57 5.97 11.04
N VAL A 261 -1.73 5.62 11.59
CA VAL A 261 -2.00 4.35 12.27
C VAL A 261 -3.05 3.59 11.46
N ASP A 262 -2.68 2.40 10.98
CA ASP A 262 -3.57 1.44 10.33
C ASP A 262 -4.05 0.40 11.36
N THR A 263 -5.34 0.09 11.34
CA THR A 263 -5.96 -0.88 12.26
C THR A 263 -6.34 -2.17 11.54
N PRO A 264 -6.54 -3.29 12.25
CA PRO A 264 -7.19 -4.49 11.71
C PRO A 264 -8.58 -4.17 11.09
#